data_AF-A0A536AW30-F1
#
_entry.id   AF-A0A536AW30-F1
#
_cell.length_a   1.000
_cell.length_b   1.000
_cell.length_c   1.000
_cell.angle_alpha   90.00
_cell.angle_beta   90.00
_cell.angle_gamma   90.00
#
_symmetry.space_group_name_H-M   'P 1'
#
loop_
_entity.id
_entity.type
_entity.pdbx_description
1 polymer ?
#
loop_
_entity_poly.entity_id
_entity_poly.type
_entity_poly.pdbx_seq_one_letter_code
_entity_poly.pdbx_strand_id
1 'polypeptide(L)'
;MRLLIVSIFAATLGVSCIGDLSHPVTYENATDARVTIYPRGRSYPAVKRVLESGATQKDNLLVGDMNPQTFVARVEAVNDSDVLVFCRAYTNGELDQLQGRIVVRSGDLGC
;
A
#
# COMPACT_ATOMS: atom_id res chain seq x y z
N MET A 1 18.35 -5.44 -62.00
CA MET A 1 18.30 -6.83 -61.48
C MET A 1 18.43 -6.74 -59.97
N ARG A 2 17.43 -7.29 -59.27
CA ARG A 2 17.24 -7.55 -57.83
C ARG A 2 18.45 -7.38 -56.89
N LEU A 3 18.21 -6.83 -55.69
CA LEU A 3 18.49 -7.40 -54.36
C LEU A 3 18.14 -6.32 -53.29
N LEU A 4 17.64 -6.57 -52.09
CA LEU A 4 16.86 -7.64 -51.45
C LEU A 4 16.48 -7.00 -50.09
N ILE A 5 15.19 -7.02 -49.75
CA ILE A 5 14.65 -6.53 -48.48
C ILE A 5 15.25 -7.34 -47.33
N VAL A 6 15.86 -6.69 -46.34
CA VAL A 6 16.23 -7.34 -45.07
C VAL A 6 15.39 -6.71 -43.96
N SER A 7 14.32 -7.42 -43.64
CA SER A 7 13.42 -7.18 -42.53
C SER A 7 14.18 -7.35 -41.21
N ILE A 8 14.35 -6.26 -40.45
CA ILE A 8 14.82 -6.35 -39.06
C ILE A 8 13.59 -6.69 -38.21
N PHE A 9 13.48 -7.98 -37.88
CA PHE A 9 12.64 -8.52 -36.82
C PHE A 9 13.05 -7.82 -35.51
N ALA A 10 12.28 -6.80 -35.11
CA ALA A 10 12.43 -6.21 -33.78
C ALA A 10 11.91 -7.22 -32.76
N ALA A 11 12.85 -7.88 -32.08
CA ALA A 11 12.59 -8.75 -30.95
C ALA A 11 11.84 -7.96 -29.86
N THR A 12 10.54 -8.22 -29.72
CA THR A 12 9.80 -7.88 -28.52
C THR A 12 10.33 -8.75 -27.39
N LEU A 13 11.33 -8.22 -26.69
CA LEU A 13 11.76 -8.68 -25.38
C LEU A 13 10.54 -8.58 -24.45
N GLY A 14 9.75 -9.64 -24.40
CA GLY A 14 8.75 -9.87 -23.38
C GLY A 14 9.48 -10.02 -22.06
N VAL A 15 9.79 -8.89 -21.43
CA VAL A 15 10.16 -8.84 -20.01
C VAL A 15 8.94 -9.39 -19.30
N SER A 16 9.01 -10.67 -18.94
CA SER A 16 8.06 -11.30 -18.05
C SER A 16 8.29 -10.65 -16.70
N CYS A 17 7.65 -9.49 -16.48
CA CYS A 17 7.56 -8.91 -15.16
C CYS A 17 6.88 -9.97 -14.30
N ILE A 18 7.66 -10.74 -13.54
CA ILE A 18 7.17 -11.40 -12.35
C ILE A 18 6.65 -10.23 -11.52
N GLY A 19 5.34 -10.01 -11.61
CA GLY A 19 4.70 -8.84 -11.02
C GLY A 19 5.05 -8.82 -9.55
N ASP A 20 5.59 -7.70 -9.07
CA ASP A 20 5.69 -7.48 -7.64
C ASP A 20 4.27 -7.59 -7.09
N LEU A 21 4.01 -8.63 -6.29
CA LEU A 21 2.72 -8.84 -5.66
C LEU A 21 2.65 -7.91 -4.45
N SER A 22 2.53 -6.63 -4.75
CA SER A 22 2.39 -5.57 -3.78
C SER A 22 1.35 -4.56 -4.25
N HIS A 23 0.60 -4.04 -3.30
CA HIS A 23 -0.33 -2.95 -3.51
C HIS A 23 0.36 -1.64 -3.10
N PRO A 24 0.57 -0.70 -4.03
CA PRO A 24 1.08 0.61 -3.67
C PRO A 24 0.04 1.32 -2.80
N VAL A 25 0.49 1.90 -1.69
CA VAL A 25 -0.36 2.67 -0.79
C VAL A 25 0.28 4.00 -0.43
N THR A 26 -0.55 4.96 -0.05
CA THR A 26 -0.13 6.22 0.54
C THR A 26 -0.87 6.38 1.86
N TYR A 27 -0.11 6.41 2.95
CA TYR A 27 -0.62 6.79 4.25
C TYR A 27 -0.72 8.30 4.36
N GLU A 28 -1.79 8.78 4.96
CA GLU A 28 -2.00 10.19 5.29
C GLU A 28 -2.42 10.29 6.75
N ASN A 29 -1.72 11.13 7.51
CA ASN A 29 -2.12 11.46 8.87
C ASN A 29 -3.08 12.66 8.84
N ALA A 30 -4.37 12.41 8.94
CA ALA A 30 -5.41 13.44 9.04
C ALA A 30 -5.83 13.73 10.49
N THR A 31 -5.00 13.34 11.47
CA THR A 31 -5.16 13.74 12.88
C THR A 31 -4.47 15.08 13.15
N ASP A 32 -4.68 15.65 14.33
CA ASP A 32 -4.07 16.89 14.81
C ASP A 32 -2.71 16.70 15.50
N ALA A 33 -2.24 15.45 15.59
CA ALA A 33 -1.02 15.07 16.30
C ALA A 33 -0.15 14.15 15.45
N ARG A 34 1.09 13.93 15.90
CA ARG A 34 1.96 12.90 15.33
C ARG A 34 1.38 11.51 15.59
N VAL A 35 1.46 10.63 14.60
CA VAL A 35 1.04 9.23 14.72
C VAL A 35 2.15 8.26 14.32
N THR A 36 2.16 7.10 14.98
CA THR A 36 2.91 5.93 14.53
C THR A 36 1.94 4.95 13.90
N ILE A 37 2.08 4.74 12.59
CA ILE A 37 1.32 3.78 11.79
C ILE A 37 2.05 2.44 11.77
N TYR A 38 1.31 1.38 12.01
CA TYR A 38 1.71 -0.02 11.90
C TYR A 38 0.97 -0.67 10.74
N PRO A 39 1.59 -0.75 9.54
CA PRO A 39 0.99 -1.32 8.34
C PRO A 39 0.42 -2.74 8.48
N ARG A 40 0.89 -3.51 9.47
CA ARG A 40 0.40 -4.88 9.76
C ARG A 40 -0.05 -5.06 11.21
N GLY A 41 -0.38 -3.97 11.88
CA GLY A 41 -0.80 -3.96 13.29
C GLY A 41 0.37 -3.94 14.26
N ARG A 42 0.10 -3.54 15.50
CA ARG A 42 1.13 -3.33 16.54
C ARG A 42 1.91 -4.58 16.94
N SER A 43 1.34 -5.77 16.68
CA SER A 43 2.03 -7.05 16.89
C SER A 43 3.21 -7.27 15.94
N TYR A 44 3.34 -6.48 14.87
CA TYR A 44 4.45 -6.54 13.91
C TYR A 44 5.21 -5.20 13.84
N PRO A 45 5.88 -4.78 14.93
CA PRO A 45 6.41 -3.41 15.08
C PRO A 45 7.64 -3.12 14.22
N ALA A 46 8.27 -4.14 13.62
CA ALA A 46 9.45 -4.00 12.78
C ALA A 46 9.21 -3.09 11.56
N VAL A 47 7.98 -3.04 11.08
CA VAL A 47 7.56 -2.15 10.00
C VAL A 47 6.59 -1.13 10.60
N LYS A 48 7.08 0.10 10.80
CA LYS A 48 6.28 1.23 11.23
C LYS A 48 6.61 2.48 10.43
N ARG A 49 5.69 3.45 10.44
CA ARG A 49 5.84 4.76 9.81
C ARG A 49 5.44 5.82 10.83
N VAL A 50 6.25 6.86 10.98
CA VAL A 50 5.94 7.97 11.89
C VAL A 50 5.62 9.17 11.02
N LEU A 51 4.40 9.68 11.13
CA LEU A 51 3.90 10.79 10.32
C LEU A 51 3.47 11.93 11.24
N GLU A 52 4.00 13.12 10.97
CA GLU A 52 3.49 14.36 11.58
C GLU A 52 2.05 14.65 11.10
N SER A 53 1.35 15.54 11.80
CA SER A 53 0.01 15.99 11.41
C SER A 53 0.00 16.51 9.97
N GLY A 54 -0.91 16.01 9.13
CA GLY A 54 -1.04 16.36 7.72
C GLY A 54 0.00 15.74 6.79
N ALA A 55 0.99 15.00 7.32
CA ALA A 55 2.01 14.37 6.50
C ALA A 55 1.46 13.17 5.72
N THR A 56 2.12 12.86 4.60
CA THR A 56 1.84 11.66 3.80
C THR A 56 3.12 10.85 3.56
N GLN A 57 2.98 9.54 3.40
CA GLN A 57 4.09 8.65 3.09
C GLN A 57 3.64 7.49 2.21
N LYS A 58 4.39 7.24 1.13
CA LYS A 58 4.19 6.09 0.25
C LYS A 58 4.77 4.82 0.86
N ASP A 59 4.13 3.69 0.59
CA ASP A 59 4.57 2.35 0.99
C ASP A 59 4.02 1.30 0.02
N ASN A 60 4.45 0.05 0.19
CA ASN A 60 3.91 -1.09 -0.55
C ASN A 60 3.44 -2.17 0.43
N LEU A 61 2.18 -2.58 0.32
CA LEU A 61 1.64 -3.71 1.07
C LEU A 61 1.73 -4.97 0.24
N LEU A 62 2.49 -5.97 0.67
CA LEU A 62 2.52 -7.26 -0.04
C LEU A 62 1.11 -7.87 -0.07
N VAL A 63 0.67 -8.28 -1.27
CA VAL A 63 -0.59 -8.97 -1.53
C VAL A 63 -0.28 -10.41 -1.93
N GLY A 64 -1.05 -11.39 -1.47
CA GLY A 64 -0.83 -12.79 -1.84
C GLY A 64 -1.35 -13.13 -3.23
N ASP A 65 -2.37 -12.40 -3.68
CA ASP A 65 -3.05 -12.53 -4.97
C ASP A 65 -3.78 -11.21 -5.31
N MET A 66 -4.50 -11.19 -6.43
CA MET A 66 -5.31 -10.06 -6.89
C MET A 66 -6.82 -10.26 -6.68
N ASN A 67 -7.25 -11.23 -5.87
CA ASN A 67 -8.67 -11.43 -5.61
C ASN A 67 -9.20 -10.28 -4.74
N PRO A 68 -10.26 -9.55 -5.14
CA PRO A 68 -10.77 -8.40 -4.39
C PRO A 68 -11.17 -8.69 -2.94
N GLN A 69 -11.53 -9.93 -2.61
CA GLN A 69 -11.93 -10.34 -1.26
C GLN A 69 -10.75 -10.75 -0.38
N THR A 70 -9.54 -10.86 -0.94
CA THR A 70 -8.36 -11.26 -0.18
C THR A 70 -7.98 -10.18 0.81
N PHE A 71 -7.84 -10.57 2.07
CA PHE A 71 -7.29 -9.73 3.11
C PHE A 71 -5.82 -9.40 2.82
N VAL A 72 -5.48 -8.12 2.92
CA VAL A 72 -4.13 -7.61 2.67
C VAL A 72 -3.44 -7.28 3.99
N ALA A 73 -4.07 -6.43 4.80
CA ALA A 73 -3.46 -5.95 6.03
C ALA A 73 -4.48 -5.39 7.02
N ARG A 74 -4.14 -5.47 8.30
CA ARG A 74 -4.74 -4.67 9.37
C ARG A 74 -3.79 -3.52 9.67
N VAL A 75 -4.21 -2.30 9.38
CA VAL A 75 -3.44 -1.09 9.66
C VAL A 75 -3.93 -0.50 10.97
N GLU A 76 -3.00 -0.32 11.91
CA GLU A 76 -3.24 0.34 13.19
C GLU A 76 -2.42 1.63 13.25
N ALA A 77 -2.92 2.67 13.91
CA ALA A 77 -2.10 3.83 14.25
C ALA A 77 -2.33 4.26 15.70
N VAL A 78 -1.26 4.71 16.34
CA VAL A 78 -1.26 5.24 17.72
C VAL A 78 -0.75 6.67 17.75
N ASN A 79 -1.19 7.42 18.76
CA ASN A 79 -0.60 8.71 19.09
C ASN A 79 0.67 8.57 19.95
N ASP A 80 1.24 9.70 20.37
CA ASP A 80 2.46 9.75 21.20
C ASP A 80 2.32 9.12 22.60
N SER A 81 1.09 8.93 23.08
CA SER A 81 0.80 8.23 24.34
C SER A 81 0.53 6.73 24.13
N ASP A 82 0.85 6.19 22.95
CA ASP A 82 0.60 4.80 22.53
C ASP A 82 -0.89 4.39 22.55
N VAL A 83 -1.79 5.38 22.54
CA VAL A 83 -3.24 5.15 22.45
C VAL A 83 -3.61 4.87 21.01
N LEU A 84 -4.37 3.79 20.77
CA LEU A 84 -4.89 3.44 19.45
C LEU A 84 -5.89 4.49 18.99
N VAL A 85 -5.57 5.18 17.90
CA VAL A 85 -6.41 6.23 17.30
C VAL A 85 -7.08 5.80 16.01
N PHE A 86 -6.53 4.77 15.35
CA PHE A 86 -7.02 4.24 14.09
C PHE A 86 -6.79 2.74 14.01
N CYS A 87 -7.78 2.01 13.49
CA CYS A 87 -7.67 0.59 13.20
C CYS A 87 -8.61 0.22 12.05
N ARG A 88 -8.06 -0.33 10.97
CA ARG A 88 -8.86 -0.85 9.84
C ARG A 88 -8.21 -2.10 9.24
N ALA A 89 -9.03 -3.09 8.94
CA ALA A 89 -8.67 -4.18 8.04
C ALA A 89 -8.96 -3.77 6.59
N TYR A 90 -8.10 -4.19 5.67
CA TYR A 90 -8.22 -3.91 4.25
C TYR A 90 -8.12 -5.19 3.43
N THR A 91 -9.02 -5.30 2.45
CA THR A 91 -8.95 -6.24 1.34
C THR A 91 -8.36 -5.57 0.09
N ASN A 92 -7.98 -6.36 -0.91
CA ASN A 92 -7.53 -5.84 -2.20
C ASN A 92 -8.57 -4.91 -2.82
N GLY A 93 -9.84 -5.33 -2.86
CA GLY A 93 -10.91 -4.55 -3.48
C GLY A 93 -11.15 -3.20 -2.79
N GLU A 94 -10.98 -3.14 -1.47
CA GLU A 94 -11.07 -1.87 -0.74
C GLU A 94 -9.88 -0.95 -1.05
N LEU A 95 -8.66 -1.49 -1.12
CA LEU A 95 -7.48 -0.70 -1.47
C LEU A 95 -7.56 -0.18 -2.91
N ASP A 96 -8.07 -0.96 -3.85
CA ASP A 96 -8.32 -0.52 -5.22
C ASP A 96 -9.35 0.62 -5.27
N GLN A 97 -10.47 0.48 -4.55
CA GLN A 97 -11.50 1.53 -4.47
C GLN A 97 -10.97 2.83 -3.87
N LEU A 98 -10.09 2.72 -2.88
CA LEU A 98 -9.41 3.86 -2.25
C LEU A 98 -8.21 4.38 -3.06
N GLN A 99 -7.87 3.75 -4.19
CA GLN A 99 -6.68 4.05 -4.98
C GLN A 99 -5.40 4.01 -4.13
N GLY A 100 -5.34 3.07 -3.18
CA GLY A 100 -4.24 2.91 -2.23
C GLY A 100 -4.13 4.01 -1.17
N ARG A 101 -5.07 4.96 -1.07
CA ARG A 101 -5.00 6.06 -0.11
C ARG A 101 -5.62 5.65 1.24
N ILE A 102 -4.77 5.48 2.25
CA ILE A 102 -5.16 5.12 3.62
C ILE A 102 -5.06 6.37 4.48
N VAL A 103 -6.21 6.98 4.79
CA VAL A 103 -6.27 8.20 5.59
C VAL A 103 -6.57 7.86 7.05
N VAL A 104 -5.60 8.11 7.91
CA VAL A 104 -5.67 7.90 9.35
C VAL A 104 -6.43 9.06 10.00
N ARG A 105 -7.63 8.78 10.51
CA ARG A 105 -8.43 9.73 11.32
C ARG A 105 -8.65 9.17 12.72
N SER A 106 -8.67 10.05 13.71
CA SER A 106 -8.95 9.69 15.09
C SER A 106 -10.37 9.14 15.23
N GLY A 107 -10.51 7.98 15.87
CA GLY A 107 -11.81 7.36 16.15
C GLY A 107 -12.26 6.31 15.14
N ASP A 108 -11.55 6.15 14.01
CA ASP A 108 -11.83 5.09 13.03
C ASP A 108 -11.28 3.75 13.55
N LEU A 109 -12.01 3.10 14.46
CA LEU A 109 -11.65 1.84 15.12
C LEU A 109 -12.48 0.66 14.59
N GLY A 110 -12.37 0.40 13.29
CA GLY A 110 -13.11 -0.65 12.56
C GLY A 110 -12.36 -1.98 12.44
N CYS A 111 -11.62 -2.35 13.48
CA CYS A 111 -11.11 -3.70 13.69
C CYS A 111 -11.97 -4.37 14.77
#